data_AF-A0A139Y255-F1
#
_entry.id   AF-A0A139Y255-F1
#
_cell.length_a   1.000
_cell.length_b   1.000
_cell.length_c   1.000
_cell.angle_alpha   90.00
_cell.angle_beta   90.00
_cell.angle_gamma   90.00
#
_symmetry.space_group_name_H-M   'P 1'
#
loop_
_entity.id
_entity.type
_entity.pdbx_description
1 polymer ?
#
loop_
_entity_poly.entity_id
_entity_poly.type
_entity_poly.pdbx_seq_one_letter_code
_entity_poly.pdbx_strand_id
1 'polypeptide(L)'
;MKFVAVLFPVGAAVLLDTLFYASTGRKQFVNFLFQQVDDSEAAREWLALRKTLTVDEVKVLEYGGAVKGAEAFLQDPAGGVYTGLIDGRIVKLLSDDDYVDIACLGSNCGGACALAEAKKKQTEGNNLTPDSCSRPLGLQFLDPEAATGTTKTLLVCDVFRGLLKVNVPAEHQPKRLQEPSPFEVLLSEAGGQRPYFSNALLKHGNHVYFTDSSQTNNFGT
;
A
#
# COMPACT_ATOMS: atom_id res chain seq x y z
N MET A 1 -32.10 17.19 24.13
CA MET A 1 -31.01 16.55 23.35
C MET A 1 -30.52 15.34 24.12
N LYS A 2 -30.69 14.14 23.56
CA LYS A 2 -30.20 12.88 24.12
C LYS A 2 -29.63 12.05 22.97
N PHE A 3 -28.36 11.67 23.10
CA PHE A 3 -27.69 10.68 22.27
C PHE A 3 -28.21 9.29 22.62
N VAL A 4 -28.45 8.46 21.60
CA VAL A 4 -28.61 7.01 21.75
C VAL A 4 -27.54 6.36 20.88
N ALA A 5 -26.59 5.70 21.54
CA ALA A 5 -25.59 4.86 20.92
C ALA A 5 -26.21 3.50 20.55
N VAL A 6 -25.92 2.99 19.36
CA VAL A 6 -26.22 1.60 19.00
C VAL A 6 -24.91 0.82 18.96
N LEU A 7 -24.69 0.07 20.04
CA LEU A 7 -23.76 -1.06 20.13
C LEU A 7 -24.24 -2.18 19.20
N PHE A 8 -23.58 -2.45 18.08
CA PHE A 8 -23.62 -3.77 17.43
C PHE A 8 -22.48 -3.89 16.39
N PRO A 9 -21.39 -4.63 16.67
CA PRO A 9 -20.84 -5.43 15.58
C PRO A 9 -20.31 -6.84 15.93
N VAL A 10 -20.34 -7.31 17.18
CA VAL A 10 -19.78 -8.65 17.48
C VAL A 10 -20.76 -9.79 17.17
N GLY A 11 -22.07 -9.57 17.38
CA GLY A 11 -23.10 -10.55 17.02
C GLY A 11 -23.30 -10.73 15.51
N ALA A 12 -23.09 -9.67 14.73
CA ALA A 12 -23.27 -9.69 13.27
C ALA A 12 -22.16 -10.48 12.56
N ALA A 13 -20.91 -10.40 13.03
CA ALA A 13 -19.79 -11.11 12.41
C ALA A 13 -19.91 -12.65 12.55
N VAL A 14 -20.33 -13.15 13.72
CA VAL A 14 -20.51 -14.59 13.97
C VAL A 14 -21.73 -15.15 13.22
N LEU A 15 -22.78 -14.35 13.05
CA LEU A 15 -23.95 -14.71 12.23
C LEU A 15 -23.63 -14.68 10.73
N LEU A 16 -22.81 -13.73 10.29
CA LEU A 16 -22.34 -13.66 8.91
C LEU A 16 -21.48 -14.87 8.54
N ASP A 17 -20.56 -15.28 9.41
CA ASP A 17 -19.65 -16.40 9.15
C ASP A 17 -20.40 -17.75 9.08
N THR A 18 -21.46 -17.92 9.87
CA THR A 18 -22.36 -19.10 9.78
C THR A 18 -23.32 -19.04 8.59
N LEU A 19 -23.68 -17.85 8.09
CA LEU A 19 -24.52 -17.66 6.91
C LEU A 19 -23.76 -17.77 5.58
N PHE A 20 -22.43 -17.61 5.57
CA PHE A 20 -21.64 -17.59 4.34
C PHE A 20 -21.35 -18.95 3.69
N TYR A 21 -21.75 -20.08 4.31
CA TYR A 21 -21.46 -21.43 3.82
C TYR A 21 -22.63 -22.21 3.19
N ALA A 22 -23.83 -21.63 3.02
CA ALA A 22 -24.98 -22.33 2.44
C ALA A 22 -25.67 -21.58 1.27
N SER A 23 -25.74 -22.28 0.13
CA SER A 23 -26.51 -22.13 -1.12
C SER A 23 -27.42 -20.91 -1.39
N THR A 24 -27.31 -20.40 -2.63
CA THR A 24 -28.32 -19.77 -3.53
C THR A 24 -29.21 -18.61 -3.07
N GLY A 25 -29.45 -18.34 -1.79
CA GLY A 25 -30.15 -17.13 -1.30
C GLY A 25 -29.32 -15.84 -1.43
N ARG A 26 -28.03 -15.98 -1.77
CA ARG A 26 -26.99 -14.95 -1.79
C ARG A 26 -27.26 -13.78 -2.73
N LYS A 27 -27.90 -13.99 -3.89
CA LYS A 27 -28.12 -12.91 -4.87
C LYS A 27 -29.17 -11.89 -4.42
N GLN A 28 -30.21 -12.33 -3.72
CA GLN A 28 -31.32 -11.45 -3.36
C GLN A 28 -31.00 -10.57 -2.14
N PHE A 29 -30.30 -11.10 -1.14
CA PHE A 29 -29.93 -10.32 0.05
C PHE A 29 -28.80 -9.31 -0.23
N VAL A 30 -27.80 -9.70 -1.04
CA VAL A 30 -26.77 -8.76 -1.52
C VAL A 30 -27.41 -7.67 -2.38
N ASN A 31 -28.33 -8.02 -3.30
CA ASN A 31 -29.08 -7.01 -4.06
C ASN A 31 -29.93 -6.11 -3.17
N PHE A 32 -30.48 -6.59 -2.05
CA PHE A 32 -31.25 -5.78 -1.12
C PHE A 32 -30.36 -4.80 -0.32
N LEU A 33 -29.19 -5.24 0.15
CA LEU A 33 -28.21 -4.38 0.84
C LEU A 33 -27.57 -3.34 -0.09
N PHE A 34 -27.36 -3.68 -1.36
CA PHE A 34 -26.86 -2.75 -2.38
C PHE A 34 -27.97 -2.01 -3.14
N GLN A 35 -29.26 -2.22 -2.83
CA GLN A 35 -30.36 -1.42 -3.38
C GLN A 35 -30.53 -0.07 -2.67
N GLN A 36 -29.76 0.18 -1.60
CA GLN A 36 -29.50 1.53 -1.11
C GLN A 36 -28.19 2.08 -1.68
N VAL A 37 -27.84 1.72 -2.91
CA VAL A 37 -26.95 2.55 -3.73
C VAL A 37 -27.66 3.89 -3.86
N ASP A 38 -26.99 4.95 -3.40
CA ASP A 38 -27.39 6.33 -3.61
C ASP A 38 -27.80 6.50 -5.09
N ASP A 39 -29.08 6.70 -5.36
CA ASP A 39 -29.63 6.87 -6.72
C ASP A 39 -29.54 8.34 -7.17
N SER A 40 -28.76 9.16 -6.46
CA SER A 40 -28.48 10.53 -6.88
C SER A 40 -27.86 10.56 -8.28
N GLU A 41 -28.12 11.66 -8.99
CA GLU A 41 -27.57 11.91 -10.32
C GLU A 41 -26.03 11.79 -10.32
N ALA A 42 -25.38 12.26 -9.26
CA ALA A 42 -23.95 12.12 -9.03
C ALA A 42 -23.51 10.64 -8.96
N ALA A 43 -24.20 9.80 -8.20
CA ALA A 43 -23.86 8.38 -8.11
C ALA A 43 -24.08 7.65 -9.44
N ARG A 44 -25.07 8.05 -10.24
CA ARG A 44 -25.26 7.53 -11.61
C ARG A 44 -24.14 7.97 -12.55
N GLU A 45 -23.65 9.20 -12.44
CA GLU A 45 -22.46 9.66 -13.18
C GLU A 45 -21.21 8.85 -12.80
N TRP A 46 -20.96 8.63 -11.51
CA TRP A 46 -19.85 7.80 -11.04
C TRP A 46 -19.96 6.34 -11.50
N LEU A 47 -21.18 5.77 -11.48
CA LEU A 47 -21.42 4.42 -11.99
C LEU A 47 -21.28 4.32 -13.51
N ALA A 48 -21.61 5.38 -14.26
CA ALA A 48 -21.39 5.43 -15.70
C ALA A 48 -19.89 5.46 -16.07
N LEU A 49 -19.02 5.95 -15.17
CA LEU A 49 -17.57 5.87 -15.31
C LEU A 49 -17.01 4.48 -15.01
N ARG A 50 -17.80 3.57 -14.42
CA ARG A 50 -17.35 2.21 -14.10
C ARG A 50 -17.11 1.43 -15.39
N LYS A 51 -15.84 1.20 -15.70
CA LYS A 51 -15.44 0.24 -16.73
C LYS A 51 -15.22 -1.13 -16.09
N THR A 52 -16.00 -2.11 -16.50
CA THR A 52 -15.69 -3.52 -16.20
C THR A 52 -14.65 -3.97 -17.20
N LEU A 53 -13.49 -4.40 -16.72
CA LEU A 53 -12.43 -4.96 -17.55
C LEU A 53 -12.57 -6.48 -17.56
N THR A 54 -12.47 -7.06 -18.75
CA THR A 54 -12.31 -8.49 -18.97
C THR A 54 -10.83 -8.87 -18.88
N VAL A 55 -10.54 -10.16 -18.68
CA VAL A 55 -9.15 -10.65 -18.60
C VAL A 55 -8.39 -10.35 -19.89
N ASP A 56 -9.05 -10.41 -21.04
CA ASP A 56 -8.44 -10.12 -22.35
C ASP A 56 -8.16 -8.62 -22.57
N GLU A 57 -8.77 -7.75 -21.77
CA GLU A 57 -8.52 -6.29 -21.77
C GLU A 57 -7.39 -5.89 -20.83
N VAL A 58 -6.82 -6.83 -20.06
CA VAL A 58 -5.72 -6.57 -19.14
C VAL A 58 -4.51 -7.42 -19.47
N LYS A 59 -3.33 -6.79 -19.47
CA LYS A 59 -2.07 -7.51 -19.55
C LYS A 59 -1.66 -7.93 -18.15
N VAL A 60 -1.67 -9.23 -17.88
CA VAL A 60 -1.15 -9.80 -16.62
C VAL A 60 0.36 -9.98 -16.75
N LEU A 61 1.11 -9.42 -15.80
CA LEU A 61 2.56 -9.57 -15.72
C LEU A 61 2.88 -10.63 -14.66
N GLU A 62 3.74 -11.59 -15.00
CA GLU A 62 4.07 -12.72 -14.12
C GLU A 62 5.58 -12.81 -13.88
N TYR A 63 6.00 -12.60 -12.62
CA TYR A 63 7.41 -12.58 -12.24
C TYR A 63 7.85 -13.80 -11.43
N GLY A 64 7.24 -14.97 -11.66
CA GLY A 64 7.69 -16.25 -11.07
C GLY A 64 7.80 -16.28 -9.54
N GLY A 65 7.04 -15.43 -8.84
CA GLY A 65 7.08 -15.30 -7.38
C GLY A 65 8.26 -14.48 -6.82
N ALA A 66 9.08 -13.86 -7.68
CA ALA A 66 10.15 -12.96 -7.28
C ALA A 66 9.63 -11.55 -6.90
N VAL A 67 8.48 -11.16 -7.47
CA VAL A 67 7.74 -9.94 -7.14
C VAL A 67 6.47 -10.36 -6.40
N LYS A 68 6.38 -10.09 -5.10
CA LYS A 68 5.26 -10.51 -4.25
C LYS A 68 4.72 -9.35 -3.44
N GLY A 69 3.39 -9.28 -3.33
CA GLY A 69 2.69 -8.25 -2.57
C GLY A 69 2.98 -6.84 -3.10
N ALA A 70 2.91 -6.65 -4.42
CA ALA A 70 2.99 -5.35 -5.05
C ALA A 70 1.73 -4.54 -4.69
N GLU A 71 1.90 -3.48 -3.88
CA GLU A 71 0.76 -2.78 -3.23
C GLU A 71 0.66 -1.29 -3.57
N ALA A 72 1.75 -0.68 -4.05
CA ALA A 72 1.78 0.68 -4.59
C ALA A 72 2.34 0.66 -6.00
N PHE A 73 1.78 1.44 -6.92
CA PHE A 73 2.27 1.56 -8.29
C PHE A 73 2.50 3.02 -8.64
N LEU A 74 3.72 3.34 -9.08
CA LEU A 74 4.10 4.68 -9.52
C LEU A 74 4.72 4.60 -10.90
N GLN A 75 4.07 5.21 -11.89
CA GLN A 75 4.57 5.28 -13.25
C GLN A 75 5.84 6.15 -13.30
N ASP A 76 6.93 5.61 -13.86
CA ASP A 76 8.11 6.40 -14.18
C ASP A 76 7.86 7.18 -15.48
N PRO A 77 8.06 8.51 -15.52
CA PRO A 77 8.01 9.29 -16.77
C PRO A 77 8.98 8.81 -17.84
N ALA A 78 10.11 8.21 -17.45
CA ALA A 78 11.09 7.62 -18.36
C ALA A 78 10.74 6.17 -18.78
N GLY A 79 9.60 5.64 -18.35
CA GLY A 79 9.12 4.29 -18.64
C GLY A 79 9.39 3.28 -17.51
N GLY A 80 8.52 2.27 -17.43
CA GLY A 80 8.46 1.30 -16.34
C GLY A 80 7.62 1.76 -15.15
N VAL A 81 7.42 0.88 -14.17
CA VAL A 81 6.55 1.14 -13.00
C VAL A 81 7.28 0.77 -11.73
N TYR A 82 7.38 1.70 -10.78
CA TYR A 82 7.87 1.40 -9.44
C TYR A 82 6.79 0.73 -8.60
N THR A 83 7.18 -0.24 -7.80
CA THR A 83 6.29 -0.84 -6.81
C THR A 83 7.03 -1.27 -5.55
N GLY A 84 6.33 -1.16 -4.42
CA GLY A 84 6.78 -1.65 -3.12
C GLY A 84 6.29 -3.08 -2.89
N LEU A 85 7.16 -3.93 -2.33
CA LEU A 85 6.92 -5.36 -2.14
C LEU A 85 6.80 -5.73 -0.66
N ILE A 86 6.18 -6.88 -0.40
CA ILE A 86 5.98 -7.40 0.97
C ILE A 86 7.29 -7.74 1.70
N ASP A 87 8.36 -7.97 0.94
CA ASP A 87 9.70 -8.25 1.47
C ASP A 87 10.52 -6.98 1.71
N GLY A 88 9.91 -5.79 1.65
CA GLY A 88 10.57 -4.53 1.99
C GLY A 88 11.40 -3.94 0.84
N ARG A 89 11.40 -4.59 -0.34
CA ARG A 89 12.03 -4.03 -1.53
C ARG A 89 11.13 -3.01 -2.23
N ILE A 90 11.75 -2.05 -2.87
CA ILE A 90 11.17 -1.28 -3.97
C ILE A 90 11.83 -1.78 -5.24
N VAL A 91 11.02 -2.12 -6.23
CA VAL A 91 11.48 -2.57 -7.55
C VAL A 91 10.93 -1.65 -8.63
N LYS A 92 11.59 -1.64 -9.79
CA LYS A 92 11.07 -1.04 -11.02
C LYS A 92 10.82 -2.16 -12.02
N LEU A 93 9.55 -2.31 -12.41
CA LEU A 93 9.08 -3.23 -13.43
C LEU A 93 9.40 -2.64 -14.81
N LEU A 94 10.11 -3.40 -15.65
CA LEU A 94 10.60 -2.94 -16.95
C LEU A 94 9.84 -3.61 -18.11
N SER A 95 9.60 -4.91 -18.01
CA SER A 95 8.85 -5.72 -18.99
C SER A 95 8.02 -6.77 -18.26
N ASP A 96 7.46 -7.74 -18.98
CA ASP A 96 6.58 -8.78 -18.41
C ASP A 96 7.30 -9.71 -17.43
N ASP A 97 8.61 -9.87 -17.61
CA ASP A 97 9.47 -10.81 -16.90
C ASP A 97 10.73 -10.15 -16.31
N ASP A 98 10.98 -8.86 -16.61
CA ASP A 98 12.17 -8.15 -16.16
C ASP A 98 11.84 -7.01 -15.20
N TYR A 99 12.64 -6.94 -14.15
CA TYR A 99 12.57 -5.91 -13.13
C TYR A 99 13.95 -5.70 -12.52
N VAL A 100 14.12 -4.54 -11.90
CA VAL A 100 15.35 -4.18 -11.19
C VAL A 100 15.04 -3.79 -9.75
N ASP A 101 15.92 -4.18 -8.84
CA ASP A 101 15.85 -3.74 -7.46
C ASP A 101 16.29 -2.27 -7.38
N ILE A 102 15.49 -1.43 -6.73
CA ILE A 102 15.73 0.00 -6.59
C ILE A 102 16.22 0.33 -5.19
N ALA A 103 15.57 -0.25 -4.18
CA ALA A 103 15.93 -0.08 -2.80
C ALA A 103 15.52 -1.29 -1.98
N CYS A 104 16.24 -1.52 -0.89
CA CYS A 104 15.85 -2.40 0.20
C CYS A 104 15.65 -1.55 1.45
N LEU A 105 14.49 -1.60 2.10
CA LEU A 105 14.19 -0.70 3.22
C LEU A 105 14.19 -1.38 4.60
N GLY A 106 14.43 -2.70 4.63
CA GLY A 106 14.47 -3.48 5.86
C GLY A 106 15.17 -4.82 5.69
N SER A 107 15.40 -5.52 6.79
CA SER A 107 16.10 -6.80 6.80
C SER A 107 15.37 -7.93 6.05
N ASN A 108 14.07 -7.76 5.79
CA ASN A 108 13.27 -8.73 5.02
C ASN A 108 13.67 -8.86 3.54
N CYS A 109 14.41 -7.92 2.94
CA CYS A 109 14.85 -8.07 1.55
C CYS A 109 15.87 -9.20 1.38
N GLY A 110 16.71 -9.41 2.40
CA GLY A 110 17.65 -10.53 2.51
C GLY A 110 16.99 -11.81 3.01
N GLY A 111 15.67 -11.82 3.19
CA GLY A 111 14.90 -12.95 3.74
C GLY A 111 14.96 -13.07 5.27
N ALA A 112 15.59 -12.13 5.96
CA ALA A 112 15.77 -12.17 7.41
C ALA A 112 14.82 -11.18 8.11
N CYS A 113 13.54 -11.54 8.33
CA CYS A 113 12.71 -10.77 9.26
C CYS A 113 11.48 -11.51 9.78
N ALA A 114 11.18 -11.32 11.07
CA ALA A 114 9.93 -11.80 11.68
C ALA A 114 8.84 -10.71 11.58
N LEU A 115 8.06 -10.72 10.48
CA LEU A 115 7.01 -9.72 10.21
C LEU A 115 6.01 -9.57 11.37
N ALA A 116 5.68 -10.67 12.03
CA ALA A 116 4.79 -10.67 13.19
C ALA A 116 5.38 -9.88 14.38
N GLU A 117 6.69 -10.01 14.63
CA GLU A 117 7.37 -9.27 15.69
C GLU A 117 7.49 -7.79 15.35
N ALA A 118 7.77 -7.45 14.08
CA ALA A 118 7.80 -6.06 13.63
C ALA A 118 6.43 -5.39 13.80
N LYS A 119 5.34 -6.09 13.43
CA LYS A 119 3.96 -5.65 13.68
C LYS A 119 3.70 -5.44 15.17
N LYS A 120 4.10 -6.38 16.03
CA LYS A 120 3.92 -6.26 17.48
C LYS A 120 4.67 -5.04 18.04
N LYS A 121 5.95 -4.87 17.69
CA LYS A 121 6.78 -3.73 18.12
C LYS A 121 6.20 -2.39 17.66
N GLN A 122 5.64 -2.36 16.46
CA GLN A 122 4.96 -1.19 15.94
C GLN A 122 3.73 -0.82 16.80
N THR A 123 2.87 -1.78 17.11
CA THR A 123 1.68 -1.56 17.96
C THR A 123 2.05 -1.08 19.37
N GLU A 124 3.18 -1.55 19.89
CA GLU A 124 3.71 -1.16 21.21
C GLU A 124 4.42 0.21 21.20
N GLY A 125 4.51 0.89 20.05
CA GLY A 125 5.18 2.18 19.93
C GLY A 125 6.71 2.10 20.05
N ASN A 126 7.30 0.92 19.93
CA ASN A 126 8.74 0.74 20.05
C ASN A 126 9.46 1.28 18.80
N ASN A 127 10.61 1.93 19.00
CA ASN A 127 11.46 2.38 17.90
C ASN A 127 11.98 1.18 17.10
N LEU A 128 11.83 1.25 15.77
CA LEU A 128 12.31 0.21 14.88
C LEU A 128 13.72 0.55 14.41
N THR A 129 14.63 -0.40 14.58
CA THR A 129 16.02 -0.29 14.13
C THR A 129 16.10 -0.42 12.60
N PRO A 130 17.21 -0.02 11.96
CA PRO A 130 17.47 -0.31 10.55
C PRO A 130 17.32 -1.82 10.21
N ASP A 131 17.59 -2.71 11.15
CA ASP A 131 17.46 -4.17 10.99
C ASP A 131 16.03 -4.71 11.15
N SER A 132 15.04 -3.83 11.31
CA SER A 132 13.63 -4.22 11.38
C SER A 132 13.01 -4.42 9.98
N CYS A 133 11.88 -5.11 9.92
CA CYS A 133 11.13 -5.29 8.66
C CYS A 133 10.67 -3.94 8.12
N SER A 134 10.53 -3.89 6.80
CA SER A 134 9.90 -2.78 6.08
C SER A 134 8.74 -3.29 5.22
N ARG A 135 7.77 -2.43 4.94
CA ARG A 135 6.69 -2.68 3.97
C ARG A 135 6.31 -1.34 3.31
N PRO A 136 6.89 -1.02 2.15
CA PRO A 136 6.55 0.19 1.41
C PRO A 136 5.17 0.05 0.75
N LEU A 137 4.21 0.88 1.17
CA LEU A 137 2.83 0.85 0.68
C LEU A 137 2.42 2.03 -0.17
N GLY A 138 3.12 3.16 -0.07
CA GLY A 138 2.86 4.35 -0.88
C GLY A 138 4.14 4.86 -1.51
N LEU A 139 4.08 5.29 -2.76
CA LEU A 139 5.23 5.79 -3.52
C LEU A 139 4.84 7.07 -4.26
N GLN A 140 5.73 8.07 -4.26
CA GLN A 140 5.62 9.26 -5.10
C GLN A 140 6.98 9.87 -5.37
N PHE A 141 7.17 10.52 -6.51
CA PHE A 141 8.37 11.32 -6.71
C PHE A 141 8.34 12.58 -5.85
N LEU A 142 9.44 12.84 -5.14
CA LEU A 142 9.62 14.10 -4.42
C LEU A 142 9.59 15.27 -5.38
N ASP A 143 10.16 15.13 -6.57
CA ASP A 143 10.07 16.10 -7.65
C ASP A 143 9.55 15.40 -8.92
N PRO A 144 8.23 15.46 -9.18
CA PRO A 144 7.64 14.84 -10.36
C PRO A 144 8.13 15.44 -11.67
N GLU A 145 8.52 16.72 -11.68
CA GLU A 145 9.00 17.41 -12.88
C GLU A 145 10.45 17.01 -13.18
N ALA A 146 11.28 16.86 -12.15
CA ALA A 146 12.64 16.34 -12.27
C ALA A 146 12.71 14.80 -12.36
N ALA A 147 11.59 14.08 -12.28
CA ALA A 147 11.56 12.61 -12.37
C ALA A 147 11.98 12.06 -13.76
N THR A 148 12.17 12.93 -14.75
CA THR A 148 12.79 12.62 -16.05
C THR A 148 14.32 12.67 -16.01
N GLY A 149 14.91 13.24 -14.95
CA GLY A 149 16.35 13.37 -14.76
C GLY A 149 17.03 12.09 -14.27
N THR A 150 18.37 12.14 -14.18
CA THR A 150 19.23 11.02 -13.76
C THR A 150 19.20 10.76 -12.26
N THR A 151 18.83 11.76 -11.46
CA THR A 151 18.69 11.65 -10.01
C THR A 151 17.23 11.78 -9.64
N LYS A 152 16.63 10.70 -9.15
CA LYS A 152 15.23 10.72 -8.69
C LYS A 152 15.20 10.48 -7.20
N THR A 153 14.24 11.09 -6.53
CA THR A 153 13.99 10.86 -5.10
C THR A 153 12.54 10.43 -4.94
N LEU A 154 12.34 9.33 -4.23
CA LEU A 154 11.03 8.81 -3.87
C LEU A 154 10.69 9.24 -2.44
N LEU A 155 9.46 9.70 -2.28
CA LEU A 155 8.74 9.67 -1.02
C LEU A 155 8.09 8.29 -0.88
N VAL A 156 8.31 7.66 0.26
CA VAL A 156 7.85 6.30 0.52
C VAL A 156 7.08 6.27 1.82
N CYS A 157 5.84 5.82 1.77
CA CYS A 157 5.07 5.47 2.97
C CYS A 157 5.40 4.03 3.36
N ASP A 158 6.17 3.86 4.42
CA ASP A 158 6.46 2.56 4.99
C ASP A 158 5.57 2.30 6.20
N VAL A 159 4.95 1.12 6.26
CA VAL A 159 4.06 0.75 7.36
C VAL A 159 4.75 0.94 8.70
N PHE A 160 5.98 0.49 8.80
CA PHE A 160 6.68 0.34 10.07
C PHE A 160 7.42 1.61 10.47
N ARG A 161 7.98 2.33 9.49
CA ARG A 161 8.96 3.38 9.72
C ARG A 161 8.45 4.80 9.52
N GLY A 162 7.30 5.00 8.87
CA GLY A 162 6.84 6.35 8.61
C GLY A 162 6.85 6.76 7.14
N LEU A 163 6.87 8.08 6.93
CA LEU A 163 7.24 8.68 5.66
C LEU A 163 8.76 8.73 5.55
N LEU A 164 9.27 8.15 4.48
CA LEU A 164 10.69 8.06 4.16
C LEU A 164 11.00 8.83 2.88
N LYS A 165 12.25 9.24 2.75
CA LYS A 165 12.83 9.77 1.53
C LYS A 165 13.97 8.85 1.09
N VAL A 166 13.85 8.35 -0.14
CA VAL A 166 14.74 7.33 -0.71
C VAL A 166 15.29 7.86 -2.02
N ASN A 167 16.62 7.84 -2.17
CA ASN A 167 17.25 8.21 -3.44
C ASN A 167 17.22 7.01 -4.37
N VAL A 168 16.75 7.22 -5.60
CA VAL A 168 16.76 6.23 -6.66
C VAL A 168 18.16 6.23 -7.28
N PRO A 169 18.84 5.07 -7.32
CA PRO A 169 20.14 4.96 -7.98
C PRO A 169 20.05 5.32 -9.47
N ALA A 170 21.06 6.02 -9.99
CA ALA A 170 21.13 6.36 -11.41
C ALA A 170 21.42 5.14 -12.30
N GLU A 171 22.09 4.13 -11.75
CA GLU A 171 22.44 2.89 -12.43
C GLU A 171 21.64 1.72 -11.88
N HIS A 172 21.38 0.73 -12.75
CA HIS A 172 20.78 -0.53 -12.35
C HIS A 172 21.66 -1.21 -11.31
N GLN A 173 21.16 -1.34 -10.08
CA GLN A 173 21.87 -2.06 -9.03
C GLN A 173 21.92 -3.56 -9.35
N PRO A 174 22.95 -4.28 -8.89
CA PRO A 174 23.06 -5.72 -9.09
C PRO A 174 21.79 -6.44 -8.61
N LYS A 175 21.45 -7.55 -9.27
CA LYS A 175 20.33 -8.42 -8.89
C LYS A 175 20.50 -8.83 -7.42
N ARG A 176 19.58 -8.37 -6.56
CA ARG A 176 19.47 -8.57 -5.11
C ARG A 176 20.28 -7.62 -4.23
N LEU A 177 19.58 -6.60 -3.75
CA LEU A 177 19.96 -5.85 -2.55
C LEU A 177 19.75 -6.73 -1.31
N GLN A 178 20.84 -7.15 -0.69
CA GLN A 178 20.80 -7.93 0.55
C GLN A 178 20.87 -7.05 1.79
N GLU A 179 21.43 -5.84 1.66
CA GLU A 179 21.56 -4.88 2.75
C GLU A 179 20.55 -3.73 2.56
N PRO A 180 20.03 -3.16 3.68
CA PRO A 180 19.18 -1.98 3.62
C PRO A 180 19.88 -0.81 2.91
N SER A 181 19.22 -0.27 1.90
CA SER A 181 19.60 0.96 1.23
C SER A 181 19.47 2.16 2.18
N PRO A 182 20.29 3.21 2.00
CA PRO A 182 20.17 4.43 2.79
C PRO A 182 18.85 5.15 2.50
N PHE A 183 18.19 5.62 3.57
CA PHE A 183 16.99 6.44 3.50
C PHE A 183 16.95 7.46 4.64
N GLU A 184 16.18 8.53 4.46
CA GLU A 184 15.93 9.56 5.46
C GLU A 184 14.50 9.41 5.99
N VAL A 185 14.31 9.41 7.32
CA VAL A 185 12.97 9.40 7.93
C VAL A 185 12.48 10.84 8.03
N LEU A 186 11.42 11.17 7.28
CA LEU A 186 10.83 12.50 7.28
C LEU A 186 9.74 12.66 8.34
N LEU A 187 8.98 11.59 8.60
CA LEU A 187 7.90 11.59 9.59
C LEU A 187 7.70 10.18 10.13
N SER A 188 8.05 9.94 11.39
CA SER A 188 7.70 8.71 12.10
C SER A 188 6.49 8.89 13.01
N GLU A 189 6.24 10.11 13.50
CA GLU A 189 5.19 10.44 14.47
C GLU A 189 4.62 11.84 14.21
N ALA A 190 3.30 11.99 14.37
CA ALA A 190 2.57 13.25 14.29
C ALA A 190 1.61 13.35 15.48
N GLY A 191 1.69 14.42 16.26
CA GLY A 191 0.81 14.61 17.44
C GLY A 191 0.97 13.51 18.51
N GLY A 192 2.15 12.91 18.63
CA GLY A 192 2.42 11.81 19.58
C GLY A 192 1.85 10.46 19.15
N GLN A 193 1.35 10.34 17.91
CA GLN A 193 0.86 9.09 17.34
C GLN A 193 1.65 8.74 16.08
N ARG A 194 1.82 7.44 15.82
CA ARG A 194 2.40 6.96 14.57
C ARG A 194 1.33 6.93 13.48
N PRO A 195 1.55 7.59 12.34
CA PRO A 195 0.65 7.45 11.21
C PRO A 195 0.70 6.02 10.68
N TYR A 196 -0.46 5.50 10.31
CA TYR A 196 -0.60 4.26 9.57
C TYR A 196 -0.96 4.59 8.14
N PHE A 197 0.01 4.41 7.24
CA PHE A 197 -0.19 4.76 5.85
C PHE A 197 -1.03 3.71 5.13
N SER A 198 -2.00 4.20 4.38
CA SER A 198 -2.63 3.45 3.31
C SER A 198 -1.89 3.69 1.99
N ASN A 199 -2.22 2.92 0.94
CA ASN A 199 -1.37 2.80 -0.25
C ASN A 199 -1.27 4.08 -1.13
N ALA A 200 -1.86 5.20 -0.71
CA ALA A 200 -1.94 6.43 -1.50
C ALA A 200 -1.13 7.56 -0.85
N LEU A 201 -0.19 8.11 -1.61
CA LEU A 201 0.52 9.35 -1.30
C LEU A 201 0.48 10.27 -2.52
N LEU A 202 0.15 11.54 -2.28
CA LEU A 202 0.04 12.58 -3.29
C LEU A 202 0.93 13.77 -2.92
N LYS A 203 1.77 14.21 -3.84
CA LYS A 203 2.53 15.46 -3.71
C LYS A 203 1.90 16.53 -4.60
N HIS A 204 1.59 17.68 -4.03
CA HIS A 204 1.09 18.85 -4.75
C HIS A 204 1.72 20.14 -4.19
N GLY A 205 2.51 20.82 -5.03
CA GLY A 205 3.35 21.94 -4.61
C GLY A 205 4.32 21.54 -3.49
N ASN A 206 4.28 22.29 -2.38
CA ASN A 206 5.12 22.04 -1.19
C ASN A 206 4.47 21.11 -0.16
N HIS A 207 3.32 20.52 -0.49
CA HIS A 207 2.57 19.68 0.43
C HIS A 207 2.59 18.22 -0.02
N VAL A 208 2.61 17.34 0.98
CA VAL A 208 2.47 15.90 0.81
C VAL A 208 1.21 15.49 1.57
N TYR A 209 0.30 14.86 0.86
CA TYR A 209 -0.97 14.36 1.36
C TYR A 209 -0.90 12.84 1.36
N PHE A 210 -1.32 12.24 2.47
CA PHE A 210 -1.45 10.80 2.59
C PHE A 210 -2.64 10.51 3.50
N THR A 211 -3.23 9.33 3.32
CA THR A 211 -4.36 8.88 4.10
C THR A 211 -3.86 8.06 5.30
N ASP A 212 -4.04 8.61 6.49
CA ASP A 212 -3.75 7.94 7.76
C ASP A 212 -4.94 7.08 8.20
N SER A 213 -4.71 5.78 8.32
CA SER A 213 -5.68 4.76 8.75
C SER A 213 -5.47 4.29 10.19
N SER A 214 -4.70 5.06 10.99
CA SER A 214 -4.30 4.72 12.36
C SER A 214 -5.46 4.48 13.32
N GLN A 215 -6.63 5.08 13.05
CA GLN A 215 -7.79 4.98 13.93
C GLN A 215 -8.56 3.65 13.83
N THR A 216 -8.45 2.90 12.72
CA THR A 216 -9.28 1.71 12.45
C THR A 216 -8.47 0.49 11.99
N ASN A 217 -7.16 0.52 12.24
CA ASN A 217 -6.15 -0.34 11.64
C ASN A 217 -6.54 -1.83 11.50
N ASN A 218 -7.04 -2.19 10.31
CA ASN A 218 -7.30 -3.56 9.88
C ASN A 218 -6.22 -3.98 8.87
N PHE A 219 -4.94 -4.03 9.29
CA PHE A 219 -4.01 -4.86 8.53
C PHE A 219 -4.48 -6.31 8.68
N GLY A 220 -5.10 -6.84 7.61
CA GLY A 220 -5.66 -8.18 7.54
C GLY A 220 -4.87 -9.21 8.34
N THR A 221 -5.55 -9.77 9.35
CA THR A 221 -5.34 -11.12 9.86
C THR A 221 -5.72 -12.13 8.80
#